data_AF-A0A420Z7N6-F1
#
_entry.id   AF-A0A420Z7N6-F1
#
_cell.length_a   1.000
_cell.length_b   1.000
_cell.length_c   1.000
_cell.angle_alpha   90.00
_cell.angle_beta   90.00
_cell.angle_gamma   90.00
#
_symmetry.space_group_name_H-M   'P 1'
#
loop_
_entity.id
_entity.type
_entity.pdbx_description
1 polymer ?
#
loop_
_entity_poly.entity_id
_entity_poly.type
_entity_poly.pdbx_seq_one_letter_code
_entity_poly.pdbx_strand_id
1 'polypeptide(L)'
;MIESWATSALIFAGKAVFTIKNRRTGNHFTFKVMKPNRKLPRKGIWWVLTKTHDNSWLYMFSIFDDPGEKPYAKLTPASGIKDIDTHPAAIAIMWFLDKLNTNKIPDDLILKFSNRCCRCGRELTDVVSIQRHVGPECVKYIGTER
;
A
#
# COMPACT_ATOMS: atom_id res chain seq x y z
N MET A 1 5.83 -6.79 16.03
CA MET A 1 4.96 -6.68 14.83
C MET A 1 4.33 -5.29 14.88
N ILE A 2 4.28 -4.55 13.76
CA ILE A 2 3.59 -3.24 13.73
C ILE A 2 2.09 -3.52 13.83
N GLU A 3 1.35 -2.73 14.63
CA GLU A 3 -0.10 -2.88 14.75
C GLU A 3 -0.82 -2.65 13.41
N SER A 4 -1.97 -3.30 13.20
CA SER A 4 -2.69 -3.30 11.92
C SER A 4 -3.13 -1.90 11.48
N TRP A 5 -3.61 -1.07 12.41
CA TRP A 5 -4.02 0.31 12.14
C TRP A 5 -2.81 1.18 11.73
N ALA A 6 -1.67 1.02 12.41
CA ALA A 6 -0.44 1.72 12.07
C ALA A 6 0.08 1.30 10.70
N THR A 7 -0.05 0.01 10.36
CA THR A 7 0.28 -0.53 9.04
C THR A 7 -0.61 0.08 7.95
N SER A 8 -1.92 0.17 8.18
CA SER A 8 -2.86 0.81 7.26
C SER A 8 -2.49 2.29 7.05
N ALA A 9 -2.23 3.04 8.12
CA ALA A 9 -1.82 4.44 8.04
C ALA A 9 -0.56 4.62 7.18
N LEU A 10 0.43 3.73 7.30
CA LEU A 10 1.65 3.76 6.49
C LEU A 10 1.36 3.48 5.01
N ILE A 11 0.56 2.46 4.68
CA ILE A 11 0.25 2.08 3.29
C ILE A 11 -0.41 3.23 2.53
N PHE A 12 -1.31 3.96 3.19
CA PHE A 12 -2.08 5.05 2.57
C PHE A 12 -1.45 6.44 2.77
N ALA A 13 -0.28 6.54 3.42
CA ALA A 13 0.39 7.81 3.71
C ALA A 13 0.83 8.61 2.48
N GLY A 14 1.02 7.97 1.32
CA GLY A 14 1.17 8.69 0.05
C GLY A 14 2.04 8.05 -1.03
N LYS A 15 3.14 7.37 -0.69
CA LYS A 15 4.05 6.71 -1.65
C LYS A 15 4.68 5.44 -1.06
N ALA A 16 3.88 4.65 -0.36
CA ALA A 16 4.33 3.45 0.32
C ALA A 16 4.82 2.41 -0.70
N VAL A 17 5.94 1.75 -0.39
CA VAL A 17 6.43 0.57 -1.10
C VAL A 17 6.68 -0.52 -0.08
N PHE A 18 6.04 -1.66 -0.26
CA PHE A 18 6.12 -2.77 0.68
C PHE A 18 5.94 -4.11 -0.02
N THR A 19 6.40 -5.17 0.64
CA THR A 19 6.30 -6.55 0.19
C THR A 19 5.53 -7.33 1.24
N ILE A 20 4.55 -8.12 0.79
CA ILE A 20 3.97 -9.19 1.60
C ILE A 20 4.53 -10.52 1.11
N LYS A 21 4.92 -11.38 2.05
CA LYS A 21 5.45 -12.72 1.77
C LYS A 21 4.74 -13.72 2.65
N ASN A 22 4.22 -14.78 2.03
CA ASN A 22 3.75 -15.95 2.76
C ASN A 22 4.96 -16.80 3.18
N ARG A 23 5.17 -16.98 4.48
CA ARG A 23 6.31 -17.74 5.02
C ARG A 23 6.26 -19.22 4.63
N ARG A 24 5.07 -19.82 4.58
CA ARG A 24 4.86 -21.24 4.28
C ARG A 24 5.18 -21.58 2.82
N THR A 25 4.69 -20.78 1.88
CA THR A 25 4.85 -21.05 0.45
C THR A 25 6.04 -20.33 -0.18
N GLY A 26 6.56 -19.29 0.48
CA GLY A 26 7.61 -18.44 -0.07
C GLY A 26 7.12 -17.39 -1.09
N ASN A 27 5.86 -17.48 -1.52
CA ASN A 27 5.26 -16.54 -2.47
C ASN A 27 5.25 -15.12 -1.90
N HIS A 28 5.55 -14.15 -2.75
CA HIS A 28 5.59 -12.75 -2.35
C HIS A 28 5.15 -11.83 -3.48
N PHE A 29 4.60 -10.68 -3.10
CA PHE A 29 4.29 -9.58 -4.01
C PHE A 29 4.81 -8.29 -3.42
N THR A 30 5.37 -7.43 -4.28
CA THR A 30 5.80 -6.09 -3.89
C THR A 30 4.84 -5.09 -4.49
N PHE A 31 4.31 -4.23 -3.65
CA PHE A 31 3.34 -3.22 -4.01
C PHE A 31 3.90 -1.83 -3.84
N LYS A 32 3.34 -0.91 -4.62
CA LYS A 32 3.48 0.51 -4.45
C LYS A 32 2.08 1.13 -4.40
N VAL A 33 1.79 1.87 -3.34
CA VAL A 33 0.52 2.57 -3.15
C VAL A 33 0.80 4.07 -3.16
N MET A 34 0.16 4.78 -4.09
CA MET A 34 0.45 6.20 -4.35
C MET A 34 -0.79 7.08 -4.24
N LYS A 35 -0.73 8.14 -3.45
CA LYS A 35 -1.68 9.24 -3.47
C LYS A 35 -1.32 10.18 -4.64
N PRO A 36 -2.28 10.59 -5.49
CA PRO A 36 -2.04 11.56 -6.54
C PRO A 36 -1.52 12.88 -5.96
N ASN A 37 -0.49 13.46 -6.58
CA ASN A 37 0.14 14.72 -6.11
C ASN A 37 -0.62 15.99 -6.56
N ARG A 38 -1.88 15.84 -6.98
CA ARG A 38 -2.74 16.94 -7.44
C ARG A 38 -3.99 16.98 -6.58
N LYS A 39 -4.54 18.19 -6.38
CA LYS A 39 -5.84 18.34 -5.74
C LYS A 39 -6.88 17.67 -6.63
N LEU A 40 -7.53 16.63 -6.11
CA LEU A 40 -8.60 15.92 -6.78
C LEU A 40 -9.95 16.33 -6.17
N PRO A 41 -11.07 16.17 -6.91
CA PRO A 41 -12.40 16.37 -6.36
C PRO A 41 -12.68 15.44 -5.17
N ARG A 42 -12.04 14.27 -5.16
CA ARG A 42 -12.12 13.25 -4.11
C ARG A 42 -10.86 13.27 -3.25
N LYS A 43 -11.03 13.11 -1.93
CA LYS A 43 -9.92 13.14 -0.97
C LYS A 43 -9.19 11.79 -0.85
N GLY A 44 -9.91 10.69 -1.02
CA GLY A 44 -9.38 9.33 -0.86
C GLY A 44 -9.19 8.61 -2.19
N ILE A 45 -8.17 8.96 -2.97
CA ILE A 45 -7.77 8.19 -4.15
C ILE A 45 -6.33 7.74 -3.98
N TRP A 46 -6.09 6.44 -4.22
CA TRP A 46 -4.74 5.88 -4.30
C TRP A 46 -4.60 4.96 -5.50
N TRP A 47 -3.46 5.04 -6.17
CA TRP A 47 -3.07 4.12 -7.22
C TRP A 47 -2.31 2.95 -6.63
N VAL A 48 -2.69 1.74 -7.02
CA VAL A 48 -2.06 0.51 -6.58
C VAL A 48 -1.29 -0.09 -7.75
N LEU A 49 0.01 -0.29 -7.54
CA LEU A 49 0.91 -0.90 -8.50
C LEU A 49 1.54 -2.15 -7.89
N THR A 50 1.87 -3.12 -8.73
CA THR A 50 2.69 -4.28 -8.36
C THR A 50 4.01 -4.23 -9.11
N LYS A 51 5.05 -4.79 -8.51
CA LYS A 51 6.33 -5.00 -9.18
C LYS A 51 6.25 -6.25 -10.05
N THR A 52 6.73 -6.16 -11.28
CA THR A 52 6.79 -7.26 -12.27
C THR A 52 8.14 -7.98 -12.20
N HIS A 53 8.26 -9.10 -12.92
CA HIS A 53 9.48 -9.92 -12.95
C HIS A 53 10.70 -9.16 -13.50
N ASP A 54 10.51 -8.23 -14.43
CA ASP A 54 11.55 -7.37 -15.00
C ASP A 54 11.87 -6.15 -14.10
N ASN A 55 11.38 -6.14 -12.86
CA ASN A 55 11.52 -5.05 -11.90
C ASN A 55 10.85 -3.71 -12.30
N SER A 56 9.99 -3.69 -13.31
CA SER A 56 9.15 -2.53 -13.62
C SER A 56 7.91 -2.44 -12.71
N TRP A 57 7.18 -1.31 -12.77
CA TRP A 57 5.94 -1.12 -12.02
C TRP A 57 4.75 -1.25 -12.95
N LEU A 58 3.87 -2.21 -12.67
CA LEU A 58 2.59 -2.37 -13.34
C LEU A 58 1.48 -1.71 -12.52
N TYR A 59 0.83 -0.70 -13.08
CA TYR A 59 -0.37 -0.13 -12.46
C TYR A 59 -1.55 -1.10 -12.59
N MET A 60 -2.15 -1.47 -11.45
CA MET A 60 -3.24 -2.44 -11.40
C MET A 60 -4.61 -1.75 -11.37
N PHE A 61 -4.86 -0.92 -10.37
CA PHE A 61 -6.16 -0.27 -10.16
C PHE A 61 -6.03 0.92 -9.20
N SER A 62 -7.14 1.63 -9.02
CA SER A 62 -7.26 2.67 -7.98
C SER A 62 -8.13 2.19 -6.82
N ILE A 63 -7.78 2.59 -5.60
CA ILE A 63 -8.63 2.51 -4.42
C ILE A 63 -9.28 3.87 -4.22
N PHE A 64 -10.60 3.85 -3.98
CA PHE A 64 -11.42 5.00 -3.63
C PHE A 64 -11.91 4.82 -2.19
N ASP A 65 -11.74 5.86 -1.37
CA ASP A 65 -12.20 5.95 0.03
C ASP A 65 -12.92 7.30 0.17
N ASP A 66 -14.13 7.37 -0.37
CA ASP A 66 -14.95 8.56 -0.33
C ASP A 66 -15.74 8.62 0.99
N PRO A 67 -15.83 9.78 1.67
CA PRO A 67 -16.55 9.87 2.95
C PRO A 67 -18.00 9.40 2.84
N GLY A 68 -18.41 8.49 3.72
CA GLY A 68 -19.76 7.93 3.75
C GLY A 68 -19.97 6.71 2.84
N GLU A 69 -18.96 6.33 2.04
CA GLU A 69 -18.98 5.11 1.23
C GLU A 69 -18.01 4.06 1.80
N LYS A 70 -18.26 2.78 1.50
CA LYS A 70 -17.27 1.73 1.77
C LYS A 70 -16.13 1.86 0.77
N PRO A 71 -14.85 1.75 1.19
CA PRO A 71 -13.74 1.78 0.25
C PRO A 71 -13.87 0.69 -0.82
N TYR A 72 -13.54 1.02 -2.07
CA TYR A 72 -13.59 0.07 -3.19
C TYR A 72 -12.42 0.23 -4.15
N ALA A 73 -12.08 -0.88 -4.81
CA ALA A 73 -11.09 -0.89 -5.88
C ALA A 73 -11.78 -0.81 -7.25
N LYS A 74 -11.17 -0.11 -8.20
CA LYS A 74 -11.71 0.06 -9.54
C LYS A 74 -10.60 0.11 -10.59
N LEU A 75 -10.76 -0.68 -11.64
CA LEU A 75 -9.94 -0.60 -12.86
C LEU A 75 -10.19 0.72 -13.59
N THR A 76 -9.16 1.23 -14.24
CA THR A 76 -9.26 2.40 -15.12
C THR A 76 -8.71 2.03 -16.50
N PRO A 77 -8.91 2.86 -17.54
CA PRO A 77 -8.34 2.59 -18.86
C PRO A 77 -6.81 2.42 -18.86
N ALA A 78 -6.10 2.95 -17.85
CA ALA A 78 -4.67 2.80 -17.72
C ALA A 78 -4.24 1.49 -17.02
N SER A 79 -5.18 0.73 -16.45
CA SER A 79 -4.92 -0.51 -15.72
C SER A 79 -4.22 -1.53 -16.63
N GLY A 80 -3.08 -2.04 -16.17
CA GLY A 80 -2.31 -3.09 -16.85
C GLY A 80 -2.79 -4.50 -16.55
N ILE A 81 -3.89 -4.66 -15.79
CA ILE A 81 -4.56 -5.93 -15.53
C ILE A 81 -5.99 -5.86 -16.07
N LYS A 82 -6.55 -7.01 -16.46
CA LYS A 82 -7.90 -7.10 -17.02
C LYS A 82 -9.00 -7.21 -15.97
N ASP A 83 -8.67 -7.79 -14.81
CA ASP A 83 -9.62 -8.12 -13.77
C ASP A 83 -8.91 -8.23 -12.41
N ILE A 84 -9.51 -7.64 -11.38
CA ILE A 84 -9.01 -7.59 -10.01
C ILE A 84 -9.17 -8.97 -9.35
N ASP A 85 -10.22 -9.69 -9.68
CA ASP A 85 -10.61 -10.93 -9.01
C ASP A 85 -9.85 -12.15 -9.52
N THR A 86 -9.13 -12.01 -10.63
CA THR A 86 -8.34 -13.10 -11.24
C THR A 86 -6.83 -12.84 -11.26
N HIS A 87 -6.38 -11.58 -11.13
CA HIS A 87 -4.95 -11.29 -11.13
C HIS A 87 -4.30 -11.58 -9.76
N PRO A 88 -3.29 -12.49 -9.65
CA PRO A 88 -2.78 -12.95 -8.35
C PRO A 88 -2.31 -11.84 -7.41
N ALA A 89 -1.58 -10.85 -7.94
CA ALA A 89 -1.10 -9.73 -7.13
C ALA A 89 -2.25 -8.82 -6.65
N ALA A 90 -3.32 -8.70 -7.45
CA ALA A 90 -4.49 -7.88 -7.12
C ALA A 90 -5.31 -8.56 -6.01
N ILE A 91 -5.57 -9.86 -6.15
CA ILE A 91 -6.20 -10.69 -5.11
C ILE A 91 -5.41 -10.58 -3.79
N ALA A 92 -4.08 -10.72 -3.86
CA ALA A 92 -3.23 -10.71 -2.69
C ALA A 92 -3.28 -9.38 -1.91
N ILE A 93 -3.22 -8.23 -2.60
CA ILE A 93 -3.33 -6.93 -1.92
C ILE A 93 -4.75 -6.67 -1.41
N MET A 94 -5.79 -7.02 -2.15
CA MET A 94 -7.18 -6.84 -1.69
C MET A 94 -7.47 -7.67 -0.44
N TRP A 95 -7.04 -8.94 -0.44
CA TRP A 95 -7.10 -9.81 0.74
C TRP A 95 -6.30 -9.24 1.91
N PHE A 96 -5.09 -8.72 1.67
CA PHE A 96 -4.26 -8.16 2.74
C PHE A 96 -4.89 -6.91 3.37
N LEU A 97 -5.46 -6.02 2.56
CA LEU A 97 -6.18 -4.84 3.04
C LEU A 97 -7.41 -5.21 3.88
N ASP A 98 -8.16 -6.24 3.48
CA ASP A 98 -9.25 -6.81 4.30
C ASP A 98 -8.74 -7.32 5.67
N LYS A 99 -7.59 -8.00 5.70
CA LYS A 99 -6.98 -8.46 6.97
C LYS A 99 -6.50 -7.33 7.87
N LEU A 100 -6.03 -6.22 7.30
CA LEU A 100 -5.72 -5.02 8.07
C LEU A 100 -6.98 -4.43 8.70
N ASN A 101 -8.07 -4.31 7.94
CA ASN A 101 -9.33 -3.74 8.43
C ASN A 101 -9.98 -4.60 9.54
N THR A 102 -9.82 -5.92 9.46
CA THR A 102 -10.41 -6.86 10.42
C THR A 102 -9.47 -7.20 11.59
N ASN A 103 -8.26 -6.63 11.61
CA ASN A 103 -7.19 -6.96 12.56
C ASN A 103 -6.88 -8.48 12.64
N LYS A 104 -6.92 -9.16 11.48
CA LYS A 104 -6.75 -10.62 11.34
C LYS A 104 -5.58 -10.96 10.40
N ILE A 105 -4.42 -10.37 10.63
CA ILE A 105 -3.20 -10.67 9.85
C ILE A 105 -2.69 -12.05 10.28
N PRO A 106 -2.50 -13.02 9.38
CA PRO A 106 -1.95 -14.32 9.74
C PRO A 106 -0.50 -14.23 10.21
N ASP A 107 -0.11 -15.05 11.19
CA ASP A 107 1.26 -15.08 11.75
C ASP A 107 2.33 -15.46 10.71
N ASP A 108 1.96 -16.25 9.71
CA ASP A 108 2.84 -16.65 8.60
C ASP A 108 3.03 -15.55 7.54
N LEU A 109 2.34 -14.40 7.67
CA LEU A 109 2.50 -13.30 6.74
C LEU A 109 3.64 -12.38 7.19
N ILE A 110 4.66 -12.28 6.35
CA ILE A 110 5.77 -11.35 6.56
C ILE A 110 5.48 -10.07 5.76
N LEU A 111 5.40 -8.94 6.46
CA LEU A 111 5.34 -7.61 5.87
C LEU A 111 6.72 -6.94 5.94
N LYS A 112 7.18 -6.37 4.82
CA LYS A 112 8.42 -5.59 4.77
C LYS A 112 8.19 -4.29 4.02
N PHE A 113 8.44 -3.15 4.65
CA PHE A 113 8.49 -1.87 3.96
C PHE A 113 9.88 -1.65 3.35
N SER A 114 9.94 -0.89 2.25
CA SER A 114 11.21 -0.42 1.70
C SER A 114 11.85 0.65 2.62
N ASN A 115 13.16 0.91 2.44
CA ASN A 115 13.87 2.00 3.11
C ASN A 115 13.52 3.40 2.53
N ARG A 116 12.25 3.64 2.21
CA ARG A 116 11.74 4.91 1.71
C ARG A 116 10.55 5.35 2.55
N CYS A 117 10.46 6.66 2.77
CA CYS A 117 9.36 7.28 3.50
C CYS A 117 8.03 6.93 2.84
N CYS A 118 7.13 6.27 3.57
CA CYS A 118 5.83 5.85 3.06
C CYS A 118 4.94 7.02 2.62
N ARG A 119 5.27 8.26 3.02
CA ARG A 119 4.55 9.47 2.64
C ARG A 119 5.14 10.14 1.39
N CYS A 120 6.39 10.60 1.46
CA CYS A 120 7.00 11.39 0.38
C CYS A 120 7.86 10.59 -0.60
N GLY A 121 8.22 9.35 -0.28
CA GLY A 121 9.04 8.45 -1.12
C GLY A 121 10.56 8.71 -1.11
N ARG A 122 11.03 9.68 -0.32
CA ARG A 122 12.47 9.92 -0.10
C ARG A 122 13.10 8.75 0.66
N GLU A 123 14.36 8.46 0.36
CA GLU A 123 15.15 7.45 1.08
C GLU A 123 15.28 7.81 2.57
N LEU A 124 15.24 6.79 3.42
CA LEU A 124 15.41 6.92 4.86
C LEU A 124 16.81 6.44 5.22
N THR A 125 17.60 7.31 5.85
CA THR A 125 19.00 7.05 6.17
C THR A 125 19.25 6.94 7.68
N ASP A 126 18.40 7.54 8.51
CA ASP A 126 18.50 7.43 9.96
C ASP A 126 17.68 6.25 10.51
N VAL A 127 18.21 5.62 11.56
CA VAL A 127 17.64 4.39 12.15
C VAL A 127 16.21 4.60 12.63
N VAL A 128 15.90 5.75 13.25
CA VAL A 128 14.57 6.04 13.80
C VAL A 128 13.54 6.12 12.66
N SER A 129 13.86 6.83 11.57
CA SER A 129 12.98 6.91 10.42
C SER A 129 12.84 5.57 9.71
N ILE A 130 13.92 4.80 9.57
CA ILE A 130 13.88 3.44 9.00
C ILE A 130 12.92 2.56 9.81
N GLN A 131 13.01 2.58 11.14
CA GLN A 131 12.16 1.77 12.03
C GLN A 131 10.67 2.14 11.93
N ARG A 132 10.33 3.42 11.79
CA ARG A 132 8.93 3.88 11.63
C ARG A 132 8.46 3.97 10.17
N HIS A 133 9.33 3.69 9.20
CA HIS A 133 9.08 3.77 7.75
C HIS A 133 8.65 5.16 7.23
N VAL A 134 8.92 6.22 7.98
CA VAL A 134 8.49 7.60 7.69
C VAL A 134 9.59 8.58 8.11
N GLY A 135 9.84 9.61 7.31
CA GLY A 135 10.82 10.65 7.63
C GLY A 135 10.32 11.65 8.70
N PRO A 136 11.22 12.40 9.34
CA PRO A 136 10.90 13.27 10.49
C PRO A 136 9.84 14.31 10.16
N GLU A 137 9.95 14.99 9.02
CA GLU A 137 8.95 15.98 8.60
C GLU A 137 7.59 15.38 8.23
N CYS A 138 7.55 14.09 7.89
CA CYS A 138 6.35 13.42 7.41
C CYS A 138 5.53 12.81 8.56
N VAL A 139 6.15 12.55 9.72
CA VAL A 139 5.50 11.82 10.82
C VAL A 139 4.23 12.52 11.32
N LYS A 140 4.26 13.86 11.38
CA LYS A 140 3.15 14.71 11.84
C LYS A 140 1.88 14.63 11.00
N TYR A 141 1.92 13.91 9.89
CA TYR A 141 0.81 13.80 8.97
C TYR A 141 0.31 12.36 8.79
N ILE A 142 0.99 11.37 9.37
CA ILE A 142 0.57 9.98 9.22
C ILE A 142 -0.80 9.79 9.86
N GLY A 143 -1.73 9.17 9.12
CA GLY A 143 -3.10 8.94 9.56
C GLY A 143 -4.03 10.13 9.30
N THR A 144 -3.57 11.18 8.62
CA THR A 144 -4.40 12.33 8.21
C THR A 144 -4.93 12.18 6.78
N GLU A 145 -4.54 11.10 6.08
CA GLU A 145 -4.73 10.97 4.64
C GLU A 145 -6.04 10.33 4.20
N ARG A 146 -6.73 9.63 5.11
CA ARG A 146 -8.07 9.04 4.92
C ARG A 146 -9.14 10.01 5.42
#